data_AF-E3QNP2-F1
#
_entry.id   AF-E3QNP2-F1
#
_cell.length_a   1.000
_cell.length_b   1.000
_cell.length_c   1.000
_cell.angle_alpha   90.00
_cell.angle_beta   90.00
_cell.angle_gamma   90.00
#
_symmetry.space_group_name_H-M   'P 1'
#
loop_
_entity.id
_entity.type
_entity.pdbx_description
1 polymer ?
#
loop_
_entity_poly.entity_id
_entity_poly.type
_entity_poly.pdbx_seq_one_letter_code
_entity_poly.pdbx_strand_id
1 'polypeptide(L)'
;KSGSGKDIWTLKPEQINDDLLGKIFYILTICYMTCLAAIKASILFLYLRIFPDARFRKMLWYTQLVNLVAFIACVTTAIFCCQPINYFWTGWAKETEGSCIDLNSFSEAHGGFNVVLDIWILLLPLSQIYKLNMKPKKKLGLMLVFGIGVL
;
A
#
# COMPACT_ATOMS: atom_id res chain seq x y z
N LYS A 1 -27.58 -15.71 -6.86
CA LYS A 1 -26.44 -16.56 -6.47
C LYS A 1 -25.18 -15.93 -7.03
N SER A 2 -24.34 -15.48 -6.11
CA SER A 2 -23.30 -14.47 -6.28
C SER A 2 -22.10 -15.00 -7.05
N GLY A 3 -21.71 -14.30 -8.11
CA GLY A 3 -20.58 -14.61 -8.99
C GLY A 3 -19.23 -14.19 -8.43
N SER A 4 -18.90 -14.60 -7.21
CA SER A 4 -17.53 -14.49 -6.69
C SER A 4 -16.69 -15.62 -7.30
N GLY A 5 -16.02 -15.35 -8.42
CA GLY A 5 -14.99 -16.24 -8.98
C GLY A 5 -15.25 -16.81 -10.37
N LYS A 6 -16.01 -16.13 -11.23
CA LYS A 6 -16.09 -16.47 -12.66
C LYS A 6 -15.30 -15.48 -13.49
N ASP A 7 -14.56 -15.99 -14.47
CA ASP A 7 -13.84 -15.20 -15.45
C ASP A 7 -14.82 -14.27 -16.18
N ILE A 8 -14.37 -13.04 -16.49
CA ILE A 8 -15.20 -11.96 -17.06
C ILE A 8 -16.00 -12.41 -18.30
N TRP A 9 -15.47 -13.38 -19.04
CA TRP A 9 -16.07 -13.99 -20.24
C TRP A 9 -17.29 -14.87 -19.98
N THR A 10 -17.61 -15.20 -18.73
CA THR A 10 -18.67 -16.16 -18.36
C THR A 10 -19.96 -15.50 -17.88
N LEU A 11 -20.02 -14.16 -17.88
CA LEU A 11 -21.18 -13.40 -17.41
C LEU A 11 -22.08 -13.03 -18.60
N LYS A 12 -23.41 -13.07 -18.40
CA LYS A 12 -24.40 -12.67 -19.42
C LYS A 12 -24.53 -11.13 -19.47
N PRO A 13 -24.63 -10.52 -20.66
CA PRO A 13 -24.65 -9.06 -20.84
C PRO A 13 -25.70 -8.28 -20.02
N GLU A 14 -26.79 -8.94 -19.63
CA GLU A 14 -27.91 -8.35 -18.88
C GLU A 14 -27.63 -8.19 -17.37
N GLN A 15 -26.59 -8.83 -16.83
CA GLN A 15 -26.18 -8.71 -15.42
C GLN A 15 -24.92 -7.84 -15.22
N ILE A 16 -24.41 -7.30 -16.32
CA ILE A 16 -23.10 -6.68 -16.39
C ILE A 16 -23.29 -5.17 -16.53
N ASN A 17 -23.37 -4.49 -15.39
CA ASN A 17 -22.95 -3.09 -15.32
C ASN A 17 -21.41 -3.07 -15.15
N ASP A 18 -20.67 -3.59 -16.15
CA ASP A 18 -19.19 -3.76 -16.11
C ASP A 18 -18.48 -2.44 -15.76
N ASP A 19 -19.03 -1.32 -16.22
CA ASP A 19 -18.53 0.01 -15.94
C ASP A 19 -18.59 0.35 -14.43
N LEU A 20 -19.64 -0.07 -13.72
CA LEU A 20 -19.77 0.19 -12.28
C LEU A 20 -18.83 -0.68 -11.45
N LEU A 21 -18.71 -1.97 -11.80
CA LEU A 21 -17.79 -2.89 -11.11
C LEU A 21 -16.34 -2.47 -11.30
N GLY A 22 -15.94 -2.09 -12.52
CA GLY A 22 -14.60 -1.56 -12.79
C GLY A 22 -14.28 -0.30 -11.97
N LYS A 23 -15.24 0.64 -11.87
CA LYS A 23 -15.10 1.87 -11.05
C LYS A 23 -14.93 1.55 -9.58
N ILE A 24 -15.72 0.62 -9.04
CA ILE A 24 -15.63 0.22 -7.63
C ILE A 24 -14.29 -0.44 -7.33
N PHE A 25 -13.83 -1.37 -8.17
CA PHE A 25 -12.52 -2.02 -8.00
C PHE A 25 -11.36 -1.02 -8.08
N TYR A 26 -11.44 -0.05 -8.99
CA TYR A 26 -10.45 1.01 -9.13
C TYR A 26 -10.35 1.87 -7.85
N ILE A 27 -11.50 2.34 -7.34
CA ILE A 27 -11.56 3.13 -6.10
C ILE A 27 -11.06 2.31 -4.90
N LEU A 28 -11.48 1.05 -4.78
CA LEU A 28 -11.04 0.15 -3.71
C LEU A 28 -9.53 -0.06 -3.72
N THR A 29 -8.93 -0.20 -4.90
CA THR A 29 -7.48 -0.38 -5.04
C THR A 29 -6.73 0.86 -4.53
N ILE A 30 -7.14 2.06 -4.93
CA ILE A 30 -6.52 3.31 -4.45
C ILE A 30 -6.72 3.49 -2.94
N CYS A 31 -7.91 3.19 -2.44
CA CYS A 31 -8.22 3.25 -1.01
C CYS A 31 -7.32 2.30 -0.21
N TYR A 32 -7.16 1.06 -0.67
CA TYR A 32 -6.30 0.07 -0.06
C TYR A 32 -4.83 0.52 0.01
N MET A 33 -4.27 1.03 -1.10
CA MET A 33 -2.90 1.56 -1.10
C MET A 33 -2.73 2.74 -0.14
N THR A 34 -3.74 3.61 -0.07
CA THR A 34 -3.75 4.75 0.87
C THR A 34 -3.78 4.30 2.32
N CYS A 35 -4.61 3.30 2.64
CA CYS A 35 -4.67 2.71 3.98
C CYS A 35 -3.32 2.13 4.40
N LEU A 36 -2.66 1.36 3.51
CA LEU A 36 -1.34 0.79 3.80
C LEU A 36 -0.30 1.89 4.09
N ALA A 37 -0.22 2.91 3.25
CA ALA A 37 0.71 4.02 3.44
C ALA A 37 0.43 4.80 4.74
N ALA A 38 -0.85 5.00 5.09
CA ALA A 38 -1.28 5.71 6.29
C ALA A 38 -0.95 4.93 7.58
N ILE A 39 -1.12 3.61 7.58
CA ILE A 39 -0.75 2.75 8.73
C ILE A 39 0.75 2.87 9.00
N LYS A 40 1.59 2.72 7.97
CA LYS A 40 3.05 2.85 8.10
C LYS A 40 3.46 4.23 8.61
N ALA A 41 2.82 5.29 8.10
CA ALA A 41 3.05 6.65 8.57
C ALA A 41 2.70 6.83 10.05
N SER A 42 1.55 6.31 10.48
CA SER A 42 1.12 6.36 11.89
C SER A 42 2.14 5.70 12.84
N ILE A 43 2.66 4.53 12.46
CA ILE A 43 3.69 3.82 13.23
C ILE A 43 4.98 4.63 13.31
N LEU A 44 5.45 5.19 12.19
CA LEU A 44 6.65 6.03 12.16
C LEU A 44 6.51 7.30 13.01
N PHE A 45 5.34 7.95 12.98
CA PHE A 45 5.06 9.10 13.85
C PHE A 45 5.03 8.72 15.33
N LEU A 46 4.47 7.55 15.67
CA LEU A 46 4.53 7.02 17.02
C LEU A 46 5.98 6.83 17.49
N TYR A 47 6.85 6.29 16.62
CA TYR A 47 8.27 6.13 16.92
C TYR A 47 8.99 7.48 17.11
N LEU A 48 8.70 8.48 16.27
CA LEU A 48 9.25 9.84 16.42
C LEU A 48 8.87 10.49 17.77
N ARG A 49 7.67 10.17 18.28
CA ARG A 49 7.18 10.63 19.59
C ARG A 49 7.84 9.89 20.75
N ILE A 50 8.06 8.58 20.63
CA ILE A 50 8.63 7.73 21.70
C ILE A 50 10.15 7.92 21.84
N PHE A 51 10.86 8.04 20.73
CA PHE A 51 12.32 8.07 20.70
C PHE A 51 12.84 9.51 20.49
N PRO A 52 13.50 10.12 21.49
CA PRO A 52 14.08 11.46 21.37
C PRO A 52 15.45 11.47 20.67
N ASP A 53 16.02 10.31 20.32
CA ASP A 53 17.36 10.22 19.73
C ASP A 53 17.42 10.90 18.34
N ALA A 54 18.33 11.85 18.17
CA ALA A 54 18.40 12.68 16.97
C ALA A 54 18.84 11.90 15.71
N ARG A 55 19.68 10.87 15.85
CA ARG A 55 20.12 10.06 14.70
C ARG A 55 18.98 9.14 14.27
N PHE A 56 18.30 8.52 15.22
CA PHE A 56 17.14 7.68 14.97
C PHE A 56 15.98 8.49 14.36
N ARG A 57 15.72 9.71 14.85
CA ARG A 57 14.71 10.60 14.28
C ARG A 57 14.97 10.93 12.81
N LYS A 58 16.22 11.17 12.42
CA LYS A 58 16.57 11.35 11.00
C LYS A 58 16.24 10.11 10.19
N MET A 59 16.60 8.92 10.67
CA MET A 59 16.30 7.65 10.00
C MET A 59 14.79 7.40 9.84
N LEU A 60 13.99 7.76 10.84
CA LEU A 60 12.52 7.70 10.77
C LEU A 60 11.96 8.67 9.72
N TRP A 61 12.46 9.91 9.67
CA TRP A 61 12.06 10.87 8.63
C TRP A 61 12.45 10.41 7.23
N TYR A 62 13.62 9.82 7.04
CA TYR A 62 14.01 9.21 5.77
C TYR A 62 13.06 8.06 5.38
N THR A 63 12.73 7.18 6.33
CA THR A 63 11.80 6.08 6.08
C THR A 63 10.39 6.59 5.72
N GLN A 64 9.94 7.66 6.39
CA GLN A 64 8.67 8.32 6.10
C GLN A 64 8.66 8.95 4.70
N LEU A 65 9.77 9.59 4.29
CA LEU A 65 9.91 10.16 2.96
C LEU A 65 9.84 9.06 1.89
N VAL A 66 10.55 7.95 2.08
CA VAL A 66 10.52 6.79 1.17
C VAL A 66 9.10 6.23 1.04
N ASN A 67 8.38 6.05 2.16
CA ASN A 67 6.99 5.61 2.15
C ASN A 67 6.08 6.57 1.37
N LEU A 68 6.24 7.88 1.56
CA LEU A 68 5.45 8.90 0.86
C LEU A 68 5.74 8.93 -0.65
N VAL A 69 7.02 8.85 -1.05
CA VAL A 69 7.42 8.80 -2.45
C VAL A 69 6.88 7.55 -3.14
N ALA A 70 6.98 6.39 -2.50
CA ALA A 70 6.43 5.15 -3.02
C ALA A 70 4.90 5.22 -3.18
N PHE A 71 4.20 5.79 -2.18
CA PHE A 71 2.75 6.01 -2.26
C PHE A 71 2.36 6.89 -3.45
N ILE A 72 3.03 8.04 -3.63
CA ILE A 72 2.77 8.95 -4.75
C ILE A 72 3.01 8.23 -6.08
N ALA A 73 4.14 7.53 -6.23
CA ALA A 73 4.46 6.80 -7.45
C ALA A 73 3.40 5.73 -7.78
N CYS A 74 2.89 5.03 -6.77
CA CYS A 74 1.86 4.01 -6.96
C CYS A 74 0.51 4.62 -7.33
N VAL A 75 0.11 5.72 -6.70
CA VAL A 75 -1.13 6.44 -7.04
C VAL A 75 -1.05 7.01 -8.45
N THR A 76 0.07 7.63 -8.82
CA THR A 76 0.30 8.12 -10.18
C THR A 76 0.22 6.97 -11.19
N THR A 77 0.87 5.84 -10.91
CA THR A 77 0.83 4.66 -11.79
C THR A 77 -0.58 4.07 -11.89
N ALA A 78 -1.33 4.03 -10.80
CA ALA A 78 -2.73 3.58 -10.81
C ALA A 78 -3.61 4.51 -11.67
N ILE A 79 -3.40 5.83 -11.60
CA ILE A 79 -4.13 6.82 -12.41
C ILE A 79 -3.77 6.73 -13.90
N PHE A 80 -2.49 6.53 -14.20
CA PHE A 80 -1.96 6.47 -15.57
C PHE A 80 -1.74 5.03 -16.06
N CYS A 81 -2.46 4.06 -15.49
CA CYS A 81 -2.32 2.63 -15.77
C CYS A 81 -2.57 2.27 -17.24
N CYS A 82 -3.28 3.11 -17.99
CA CYS A 82 -3.52 2.95 -19.42
C CYS A 82 -3.22 4.25 -20.18
N GLN A 83 -2.67 4.10 -21.38
CA GLN A 83 -2.42 5.18 -22.34
C GLN A 83 -3.17 4.86 -23.65
N PRO A 84 -4.22 5.61 -24.01
CA PRO A 84 -4.86 6.70 -23.26
C PRO A 84 -5.70 6.19 -22.06
N ILE A 85 -5.95 7.04 -21.05
CA ILE A 85 -6.72 6.68 -19.84
C ILE A 85 -8.12 6.14 -20.20
N ASN A 86 -8.74 6.69 -21.25
CA ASN A 86 -10.04 6.23 -21.74
C ASN A 86 -10.03 4.80 -22.27
N TYR A 87 -8.87 4.25 -22.63
CA TYR A 87 -8.73 2.87 -23.10
C TYR A 87 -9.08 1.85 -22.02
N PHE A 88 -8.93 2.20 -20.74
CA PHE A 88 -9.35 1.33 -19.63
C PHE A 88 -10.86 1.00 -19.70
N TRP A 89 -11.68 1.95 -20.12
CA TRP A 89 -13.15 1.82 -20.18
C TRP A 89 -13.67 1.47 -21.58
N THR A 90 -12.94 1.82 -22.63
CA THR A 90 -13.36 1.68 -24.04
C THR A 90 -12.64 0.57 -24.80
N GLY A 91 -11.57 -0.01 -24.23
CA GLY A 91 -10.77 -1.06 -24.88
C GLY A 91 -11.55 -2.34 -25.18
N TRP A 92 -12.62 -2.64 -24.42
CA TRP A 92 -13.51 -3.76 -24.72
C TRP A 92 -14.30 -3.60 -26.03
N ALA A 93 -14.56 -2.35 -26.44
CA ALA A 93 -15.27 -2.01 -27.67
C ALA A 93 -14.35 -2.05 -28.91
N LYS A 94 -13.03 -2.24 -28.75
CA LYS A 94 -11.99 -2.22 -29.82
C LYS A 94 -11.99 -0.94 -30.68
N GLU A 95 -12.62 0.15 -30.24
CA GLU A 95 -12.73 1.40 -31.00
C GLU A 95 -11.48 2.29 -30.92
N THR A 96 -10.55 2.01 -29.99
CA THR A 96 -9.32 2.79 -29.79
C THR A 96 -8.11 1.88 -29.63
N GLU A 97 -6.96 2.25 -30.21
CA GLU A 97 -5.68 1.59 -29.95
C GLU A 97 -5.07 2.19 -28.68
N GLY A 98 -4.69 1.33 -27.72
CA GLY A 98 -4.08 1.74 -26.46
C GLY A 98 -3.30 0.61 -25.80
N SER A 99 -2.40 0.96 -24.89
CA SER A 99 -1.61 0.02 -24.10
C SER A 99 -1.79 0.32 -22.61
N CYS A 100 -1.96 -0.73 -21.81
CA CYS A 100 -2.04 -0.67 -20.36
C CYS A 100 -0.82 -1.36 -19.75
N ILE A 101 -0.43 -0.94 -18.55
CA ILE A 101 0.66 -1.61 -17.82
C ILE A 101 0.22 -3.02 -17.40
N ASP A 102 1.18 -3.93 -17.28
CA ASP A 102 0.95 -5.24 -16.69
C ASP A 102 0.66 -5.13 -15.19
N LEU A 103 -0.63 -5.16 -14.85
CA LEU A 103 -1.13 -5.09 -13.48
C LEU A 103 -0.52 -6.18 -12.58
N ASN A 104 -0.25 -7.37 -13.13
CA ASN A 104 0.36 -8.45 -12.37
C ASN A 104 1.78 -8.09 -11.92
N SER A 105 2.64 -7.66 -12.85
CA SER A 105 4.02 -7.28 -12.54
C SER A 105 4.09 -6.07 -11.61
N PHE A 106 3.21 -5.09 -11.81
CA PHE A 106 3.11 -3.93 -10.90
C PHE A 106 2.68 -4.35 -9.49
N SER A 107 1.66 -5.21 -9.38
CA SER A 107 1.15 -5.70 -8.09
C SER A 107 2.20 -6.53 -7.34
N GLU A 108 2.92 -7.41 -8.03
CA GLU A 108 4.01 -8.19 -7.44
C GLU A 108 5.14 -7.31 -6.91
N ALA A 109 5.58 -6.32 -7.71
CA ALA A 109 6.61 -5.38 -7.29
C ALA A 109 6.18 -4.53 -6.09
N HIS A 110 4.94 -4.01 -6.13
CA HIS A 110 4.35 -3.24 -5.05
C HIS A 110 4.21 -4.06 -3.76
N GLY A 111 3.73 -5.31 -3.88
CA GLY A 111 3.60 -6.24 -2.76
C GLY A 111 4.94 -6.54 -2.10
N GLY A 112 5.96 -6.88 -2.90
CA GLY A 112 7.31 -7.13 -2.41
C GLY A 112 7.90 -5.93 -1.67
N PHE A 113 7.77 -4.73 -2.24
CA PHE A 113 8.26 -3.50 -1.62
C PHE A 113 7.57 -3.20 -0.28
N ASN A 114 6.24 -3.40 -0.19
CA ASN A 114 5.50 -3.19 1.05
C ASN A 114 5.94 -4.13 2.17
N VAL A 115 6.13 -5.43 1.85
CA VAL A 115 6.60 -6.42 2.83
C VAL A 115 8.00 -6.07 3.34
N VAL A 116 8.91 -5.66 2.45
CA VAL A 116 10.26 -5.24 2.85
C VAL A 116 10.20 -4.02 3.78
N LEU A 117 9.36 -3.03 3.46
CA LEU A 117 9.15 -1.88 4.34
C LEU A 117 8.57 -2.26 5.70
N ASP A 118 7.65 -3.22 5.76
CA ASP A 118 7.09 -3.70 7.02
C ASP A 118 8.15 -4.35 7.91
N ILE A 119 8.96 -5.25 7.34
CA ILE A 119 10.08 -5.87 8.05
C ILE A 119 11.05 -4.79 8.54
N TRP A 120 11.37 -3.81 7.69
CA TRP A 120 12.25 -2.71 8.08
C TRP A 120 11.69 -1.89 9.25
N ILE A 121 10.42 -1.51 9.20
CA ILE A 121 9.74 -0.75 10.27
C ILE A 121 9.75 -1.53 11.59
N LEU A 122 9.57 -2.86 11.54
CA LEU A 122 9.64 -3.74 12.70
C LEU A 122 11.07 -3.86 13.27
N LEU A 123 12.10 -3.84 12.42
CA LEU A 123 13.51 -3.94 12.83
C LEU A 123 14.04 -2.64 13.47
N LEU A 124 13.53 -1.47 13.06
CA LEU A 124 13.94 -0.17 13.59
C LEU A 124 13.97 -0.10 15.13
N PRO A 125 12.89 -0.41 15.87
CA PRO A 125 12.90 -0.37 17.33
C PRO A 125 13.79 -1.44 17.96
N LEU A 126 13.93 -2.62 17.33
CA LEU A 126 14.81 -3.68 17.81
C LEU A 126 16.28 -3.24 17.80
N SER A 127 16.70 -2.55 16.73
CA SER A 127 18.06 -2.01 16.64
C SER A 127 18.38 -0.99 17.74
N GLN A 128 17.39 -0.20 18.17
CA GLN A 128 17.54 0.76 19.26
C GLN A 128 17.58 0.10 20.65
N ILE A 129 16.83 -0.98 20.85
CA ILE A 129 16.84 -1.74 22.10
C ILE A 129 18.19 -2.45 22.30
N TYR A 130 18.74 -3.04 21.25
CA TYR A 130 20.05 -3.70 21.33
C TYR A 130 21.20 -2.70 21.58
N LYS A 131 21.10 -1.48 21.03
CA LYS A 131 22.15 -0.46 21.20
C LYS A 131 22.05 0.36 22.48
N LEU A 132 20.89 0.43 23.13
CA LEU A 132 20.69 1.37 24.23
C LEU A 132 19.93 0.73 25.38
N ASN A 133 20.55 0.72 26.56
CA ASN A 133 20.04 0.30 27.87
C ASN A 133 18.80 1.15 28.28
N MET A 134 17.68 0.99 27.54
CA MET A 134 16.53 1.89 27.58
C MET A 134 15.60 1.60 28.77
N LYS A 135 15.08 2.68 29.37
CA LYS A 135 14.14 2.66 30.51
C LYS A 135 12.84 1.87 30.19
N PRO A 136 12.28 1.12 31.17
CA PRO A 136 11.18 0.17 30.97
C PRO A 136 9.88 0.76 30.39
N LYS A 137 9.62 2.07 30.56
CA LYS A 137 8.47 2.75 29.94
C LYS A 137 8.46 2.70 28.40
N LYS A 138 9.63 2.57 27.77
CA LYS A 138 9.75 2.48 26.30
C LYS A 138 9.56 1.05 25.78
N LYS A 139 9.85 0.05 26.62
CA LYS A 139 9.57 -1.38 26.33
C LYS A 139 8.06 -1.65 26.22
N LEU A 140 7.25 -0.90 26.97
CA LEU A 140 5.78 -1.00 26.96
C LEU A 140 5.14 -0.54 25.64
N GLY A 141 5.59 0.58 25.08
CA GLY A 141 5.10 1.05 23.77
C GLY A 141 5.37 0.06 22.64
N LEU A 142 6.53 -0.62 22.69
CA LEU A 142 6.85 -1.69 21.73
C LEU A 142 5.97 -2.92 21.92
N MET A 143 5.75 -3.35 23.17
CA MET A 143 4.84 -4.45 23.48
C MET A 143 3.40 -4.17 23.04
N LEU A 144 2.93 -2.92 23.14
CA LEU A 144 1.59 -2.55 22.68
C LEU A 144 1.46 -2.58 21.15
N VAL A 145 2.46 -2.07 20.40
CA VAL A 145 2.43 -2.13 18.93
C VAL A 145 2.52 -3.57 18.43
N PHE A 146 3.40 -4.39 19.01
CA PHE A 146 3.49 -5.82 18.69
C PHE A 146 2.25 -6.60 19.13
N GLY A 147 1.65 -6.26 20.27
CA GLY A 147 0.43 -6.91 20.75
C GLY A 147 -0.80 -6.62 19.90
N ILE A 148 -0.89 -5.40 19.34
CA ILE A 148 -2.00 -5.02 18.44
C ILE A 148 -1.78 -5.58 17.03
N GLY A 149 -0.54 -5.69 16.55
CA GLY A 149 -0.25 -6.23 15.21
C GLY A 149 -0.35 -7.76 15.07
N VAL A 150 -0.47 -8.49 16.19
CA VAL A 150 -0.60 -9.97 16.22
C VAL A 150 -2.05 -10.43 16.43
N LEU A 151 -2.95 -9.53 16.85
CA LEU A 151 -4.39 -9.76 17.00
C LEU A 151 -5.13 -9.39 15.70
#